data_AF-A0A090R1E2-F1
#
_entry.id   AF-A0A090R1E2-F1
#
_cell.length_a   1.000
_cell.length_b   1.000
_cell.length_c   1.000
_cell.angle_alpha   90.00
_cell.angle_beta   90.00
_cell.angle_gamma   90.00
#
_symmetry.space_group_name_H-M   'P 1'
#
loop_
_entity.id
_entity.type
_entity.pdbx_description
1 polymer ?
#
loop_
_entity_poly.entity_id
_entity_poly.type
_entity_poly.pdbx_seq_one_letter_code
_entity_poly.pdbx_strand_id
1 'polypeptide(L)'
;MQCAFYNQQQCQSCEFHGISYSQQIAQKDEALKALFNDRMPEQWLPAVTSDETACRNKAKMVVLGAAHAPILGADIQKDGQSEPVSLVHCPLYTEDMQALLAYLQDWIRVSGIPPYNKNKKKGELKYILLTRSAHHGEFMLRFVMRSRDAVARIEKQP
;
A
#
# COMPACT_ATOMS: atom_id res chain seq x y z
N MET A 1 7.28 -14.65 -5.33
CA MET A 1 7.06 -13.34 -5.99
C MET A 1 8.40 -12.63 -6.17
N GLN A 2 8.64 -11.96 -7.30
CA GLN A 2 9.78 -11.05 -7.46
C GLN A 2 9.31 -9.61 -7.21
N CYS A 3 9.90 -8.90 -6.23
CA CYS A 3 9.54 -7.52 -5.92
C CYS A 3 10.79 -6.61 -5.97
N ALA A 4 10.83 -5.72 -6.95
CA ALA A 4 11.96 -4.79 -7.13
C ALA A 4 12.15 -3.88 -5.90
N PHE A 5 11.06 -3.38 -5.29
CA PHE A 5 11.14 -2.51 -4.11
C PHE A 5 11.79 -3.20 -2.90
N TYR A 6 11.48 -4.48 -2.67
CA TYR A 6 12.11 -5.23 -1.58
C TYR A 6 13.59 -5.48 -1.87
N ASN A 7 13.91 -5.93 -3.09
CA ASN A 7 15.28 -6.21 -3.52
C ASN A 7 16.19 -4.96 -3.45
N GLN A 8 15.63 -3.79 -3.74
CA GLN A 8 16.32 -2.50 -3.67
C GLN A 8 16.27 -1.85 -2.28
N GLN A 9 15.71 -2.53 -1.27
CA GLN A 9 15.52 -2.04 0.10
C GLN A 9 14.68 -0.75 0.19
N GLN A 10 13.85 -0.49 -0.82
CA GLN A 10 12.93 0.64 -0.90
C GLN A 10 11.58 0.35 -0.21
N CYS A 11 11.31 -0.89 0.17
CA CYS A 11 10.13 -1.26 0.95
C CYS A 11 10.33 -2.61 1.66
N GLN A 12 10.08 -2.66 2.97
CA GLN A 12 10.20 -3.88 3.79
C GLN A 12 8.86 -4.36 4.37
N SER A 13 7.72 -3.87 3.87
CA SER A 13 6.41 -4.25 4.41
C SER A 13 6.05 -5.74 4.23
N CYS A 14 6.72 -6.46 3.32
CA CYS A 14 6.53 -7.88 3.10
C CYS A 14 7.64 -8.67 3.81
N GLU A 15 7.50 -8.87 5.12
CA GLU A 15 8.52 -9.47 6.00
C GLU A 15 9.07 -10.80 5.47
N PHE A 16 8.19 -11.70 5.00
CA PHE A 16 8.57 -13.04 4.55
C PHE A 16 8.96 -13.14 3.07
N HIS A 17 9.24 -12.02 2.37
CA HIS A 17 9.56 -12.04 0.94
C HIS A 17 10.74 -12.98 0.59
N GLY A 18 11.73 -13.09 1.49
CA GLY A 18 12.90 -13.96 1.31
C GLY A 18 12.65 -15.46 1.51
N ILE A 19 11.43 -15.86 1.88
CA ILE A 19 11.05 -17.26 2.14
C ILE A 19 10.12 -17.73 1.01
N SER A 20 10.30 -18.96 0.52
CA SER A 20 9.41 -19.50 -0.51
C SER A 20 7.97 -19.58 -0.01
N TYR A 21 6.99 -19.41 -0.89
CA TYR A 21 5.58 -19.33 -0.47
C TYR A 21 5.11 -20.60 0.26
N SER A 22 5.53 -21.78 -0.20
CA SER A 22 5.23 -23.05 0.48
C SER A 22 5.80 -23.12 1.90
N GLN A 23 7.02 -22.63 2.11
CA GLN A 23 7.62 -22.53 3.44
C GLN A 23 6.89 -21.51 4.32
N GLN A 24 6.42 -20.39 3.77
CA GLN A 24 5.61 -19.42 4.53
C GLN A 24 4.31 -20.07 5.04
N ILE A 25 3.65 -20.88 4.20
CA ILE A 25 2.43 -21.60 4.59
C ILE A 25 2.74 -22.65 5.65
N ALA A 26 3.79 -23.45 5.48
CA ALA A 26 4.21 -24.46 6.46
C ALA A 26 4.54 -23.84 7.82
N GLN A 27 5.31 -22.74 7.85
CA GLN A 27 5.65 -22.04 9.09
C GLN A 27 4.41 -21.48 9.80
N LYS A 28 3.45 -20.92 9.04
CA LYS A 28 2.18 -20.44 9.62
C LYS A 28 1.34 -21.59 10.17
N ASP A 29 1.30 -22.73 9.49
CA ASP A 29 0.58 -23.92 9.93
C ASP A 29 1.18 -24.52 11.20
N GLU A 30 2.51 -24.65 11.26
CA GLU A 30 3.25 -25.10 12.45
C GLU A 30 3.06 -24.14 13.62
N ALA A 31 3.18 -22.83 13.39
CA ALA A 31 2.93 -21.82 14.41
C ALA A 31 1.49 -21.90 14.94
N LEU A 32 0.51 -22.12 14.06
CA LEU A 32 -0.89 -22.30 14.46
C LEU A 32 -1.09 -23.58 15.28
N LYS A 33 -0.53 -24.72 14.85
CA LYS A 33 -0.58 -25.99 15.60
C LYS A 33 0.00 -25.85 17.00
N ALA A 34 1.11 -25.13 17.15
CA ALA A 34 1.72 -24.89 18.45
C ALA A 34 0.79 -24.11 19.41
N LEU A 35 -0.12 -23.27 18.89
CA LEU A 35 -1.14 -22.59 19.71
C LEU A 35 -2.24 -23.52 20.23
N PHE A 36 -2.43 -24.69 19.61
CA PHE A 36 -3.44 -25.70 19.99
C PHE A 36 -2.84 -26.88 20.75
N ASN A 37 -1.58 -26.80 21.20
CA ASN A 37 -0.86 -27.97 21.72
C ASN A 37 -1.56 -28.65 22.90
N ASP A 38 -2.29 -27.88 23.72
CA ASP A 38 -3.05 -28.41 24.87
C ASP A 38 -4.40 -29.03 24.47
N ARG A 39 -4.91 -28.71 23.28
CA ARG A 39 -6.18 -29.24 22.77
C ARG A 39 -6.24 -29.14 21.24
N MET A 40 -5.75 -30.19 20.58
CA MET A 40 -5.87 -30.33 19.13
C MET A 40 -7.33 -30.54 18.71
N PRO A 41 -7.76 -29.97 17.57
CA PRO A 41 -9.05 -30.30 16.98
C PRO A 41 -9.06 -31.74 16.47
N GLU A 42 -10.26 -32.32 16.32
CA GLU A 42 -10.43 -33.67 15.77
C GLU A 42 -9.95 -33.79 14.32
N GLN A 43 -10.00 -32.68 13.58
CA GLN A 43 -9.54 -32.61 12.20
C GLN A 43 -8.69 -31.36 11.97
N TRP A 44 -7.57 -31.54 11.27
CA TRP A 44 -6.74 -30.45 10.75
C TRP A 44 -6.83 -30.40 9.23
N LEU A 45 -7.41 -29.34 8.69
CA LEU A 45 -7.58 -29.17 7.24
C LEU A 45 -6.33 -28.55 6.60
N PRO A 46 -6.08 -28.80 5.30
CA PRO A 46 -5.04 -28.09 4.56
C PRO A 46 -5.28 -26.58 4.55
N ALA A 47 -4.19 -25.80 4.56
CA ALA A 47 -4.26 -24.35 4.47
C ALA A 47 -4.87 -23.88 3.14
N VAL A 48 -5.77 -22.90 3.20
CA VAL A 48 -6.25 -22.18 2.01
C VAL A 48 -5.22 -21.12 1.64
N THR A 49 -4.69 -21.21 0.42
CA THR A 49 -3.64 -20.31 -0.08
C THR A 49 -4.22 -19.15 -0.89
N SER A 50 -3.51 -18.03 -0.88
CA SER A 50 -3.76 -16.87 -1.74
C SER A 50 -2.83 -16.88 -2.94
N ASP A 51 -3.12 -16.02 -3.93
CA ASP A 51 -2.10 -15.62 -4.90
C ASP A 51 -0.96 -14.86 -4.20
N GLU A 52 0.25 -14.97 -4.75
CA GLU A 52 1.44 -14.26 -4.24
C GLU A 52 1.49 -12.79 -4.67
N THR A 53 0.81 -12.46 -5.78
CA THR A 53 0.71 -11.12 -6.37
C THR A 53 -0.76 -10.75 -6.54
N ALA A 54 -1.05 -9.47 -6.77
CA ALA A 54 -2.40 -8.96 -7.01
C ALA A 54 -3.47 -9.32 -5.93
N CYS A 55 -3.04 -9.80 -4.77
CA CYS A 55 -3.91 -10.30 -3.71
C CYS A 55 -4.44 -9.19 -2.77
N ARG A 56 -3.96 -7.95 -2.93
CA ARG A 56 -4.34 -6.83 -2.08
C ARG A 56 -5.32 -5.90 -2.82
N ASN A 57 -6.56 -5.85 -2.34
CA ASN A 57 -7.60 -5.01 -2.94
C ASN A 57 -7.62 -3.56 -2.43
N LYS A 58 -6.80 -3.20 -1.43
CA LYS A 58 -6.79 -1.87 -0.82
C LYS A 58 -5.38 -1.32 -0.63
N ALA A 59 -5.13 -0.18 -1.25
CA ALA A 59 -3.96 0.64 -1.04
C ALA A 59 -4.25 1.76 -0.03
N LYS A 60 -3.28 2.04 0.83
CA LYS A 60 -3.22 3.24 1.67
C LYS A 60 -1.85 3.85 1.43
N MET A 61 -1.80 4.85 0.55
CA MET A 61 -0.56 5.54 0.19
C MET A 61 -0.44 6.82 1.00
N VAL A 62 0.74 7.06 1.56
CA VAL A 62 1.09 8.38 2.12
C VAL A 62 1.37 9.30 0.94
N VAL A 63 0.88 10.54 1.01
CA VAL A 63 1.21 11.55 0.01
C VAL A 63 2.42 12.34 0.52
N LEU A 64 3.52 12.23 -0.20
CA LEU A 64 4.84 12.75 0.16
C LEU A 64 5.34 13.74 -0.92
N GLY A 65 6.51 14.32 -0.69
CA GLY A 65 7.14 15.25 -1.62
C GLY A 65 6.51 16.64 -1.60
N ALA A 66 6.58 17.33 -2.74
CA ALA A 66 6.05 18.66 -2.95
C ALA A 66 4.92 18.64 -3.98
N ALA A 67 4.09 19.69 -4.03
CA ALA A 67 2.97 19.75 -4.97
C ALA A 67 3.40 19.59 -6.45
N HIS A 68 4.58 20.07 -6.83
CA HIS A 68 5.10 19.94 -8.21
C HIS A 68 5.79 18.59 -8.48
N ALA A 69 6.10 17.81 -7.44
CA ALA A 69 6.76 16.51 -7.51
C ALA A 69 6.22 15.61 -6.38
N PRO A 70 4.93 15.21 -6.44
CA PRO A 70 4.31 14.41 -5.41
C PRO A 70 4.75 12.94 -5.52
N ILE A 71 4.77 12.26 -4.37
CA ILE A 71 5.08 10.83 -4.30
C ILE A 71 3.92 10.13 -3.58
N LEU A 72 3.39 9.07 -4.19
CA LEU A 72 2.42 8.17 -3.55
C LEU A 72 3.11 6.88 -3.13
N GLY A 73 3.29 6.72 -1.83
CA GLY A 73 3.90 5.50 -1.31
C GLY A 73 4.22 5.57 0.17
N ALA A 74 5.49 5.33 0.49
CA ALA A 74 5.97 5.24 1.87
C ALA A 74 7.20 6.12 2.06
N ASP A 75 7.36 6.55 3.32
CA ASP A 75 8.53 7.27 3.79
C ASP A 75 9.45 6.24 4.47
N ILE A 76 10.57 5.94 3.83
CA ILE A 76 11.52 4.94 4.30
C ILE A 76 12.60 5.65 5.10
N GLN A 77 12.94 5.11 6.27
CA GLN A 77 14.06 5.61 7.06
C GLN A 77 15.32 4.86 6.64
N LYS A 78 16.30 5.59 6.12
CA LYS A 78 17.61 5.07 5.72
C LYS A 78 18.68 5.99 6.28
N ASP A 79 19.59 5.43 7.09
CA ASP A 79 20.68 6.17 7.73
C ASP A 79 20.23 7.42 8.51
N GLY A 80 19.04 7.35 9.14
CA GLY A 80 18.44 8.46 9.88
C GLY A 80 17.83 9.56 9.01
N GLN A 81 17.81 9.37 7.68
CA GLN A 81 17.14 10.26 6.73
C GLN A 81 15.85 9.64 6.18
N SER A 82 14.88 10.51 5.93
CA SER A 82 13.60 10.18 5.30
C SER A 82 13.78 10.17 3.79
N GLU A 83 13.59 9.01 3.17
CA GLU A 83 13.61 8.81 1.73
C GLU A 83 12.19 8.44 1.25
N PRO A 84 11.48 9.36 0.56
CA PRO A 84 10.16 9.07 0.03
C PRO A 84 10.26 8.17 -1.20
N VAL A 85 9.57 7.03 -1.15
CA VAL A 85 9.53 6.03 -2.22
C VAL A 85 8.12 5.96 -2.79
N SER A 86 8.00 6.04 -4.12
CA SER A 86 6.76 5.76 -4.82
C SER A 86 6.50 4.26 -4.87
N LEU A 87 5.32 3.82 -4.43
CA LEU A 87 4.93 2.41 -4.39
C LEU A 87 3.75 2.12 -5.34
N VAL A 88 3.54 2.97 -6.35
CA VAL A 88 2.41 2.84 -7.29
C VAL A 88 2.46 1.56 -8.13
N HIS A 89 3.66 0.98 -8.32
CA HIS A 89 3.87 -0.30 -9.03
C HIS A 89 4.04 -1.51 -8.10
N CYS A 90 3.55 -1.42 -6.86
CA CYS A 90 3.67 -2.54 -5.91
C CYS A 90 2.96 -3.80 -6.46
N PRO A 91 3.64 -4.95 -6.56
CA PRO A 91 3.11 -6.17 -7.19
C PRO A 91 1.96 -6.84 -6.42
N LEU A 92 1.67 -6.36 -5.20
CA LEU A 92 0.49 -6.80 -4.46
C LEU A 92 -0.82 -6.26 -5.02
N TYR A 93 -0.78 -5.22 -5.86
CA TYR A 93 -1.94 -4.63 -6.51
C TYR A 93 -2.09 -5.16 -7.94
N THR A 94 -3.32 -5.30 -8.41
CA THR A 94 -3.65 -5.60 -9.82
C THR A 94 -3.14 -4.51 -10.75
N GLU A 95 -2.92 -4.83 -12.03
CA GLU A 95 -2.37 -3.89 -13.02
C GLU A 95 -3.22 -2.62 -13.18
N ASP A 96 -4.55 -2.77 -13.21
CA ASP A 96 -5.49 -1.64 -13.27
C ASP A 96 -5.38 -0.72 -12.04
N MET A 97 -5.16 -1.29 -10.86
CA MET A 97 -4.93 -0.56 -9.62
C MET A 97 -3.58 0.16 -9.62
N GLN A 98 -2.53 -0.47 -10.15
CA GLN A 98 -1.22 0.17 -10.31
C GLN A 98 -1.29 1.35 -11.28
N ALA A 99 -1.99 1.17 -12.41
CA ALA A 99 -2.23 2.23 -13.39
C ALA A 99 -2.99 3.41 -12.79
N LEU A 100 -4.05 3.15 -12.02
CA LEU A 100 -4.80 4.20 -11.34
C LEU A 100 -3.98 4.89 -10.25
N LEU A 101 -3.15 4.17 -9.49
CA LEU A 101 -2.24 4.79 -8.52
C LEU A 101 -1.19 5.69 -9.19
N ALA A 102 -0.62 5.28 -10.33
CA ALA A 102 0.31 6.09 -11.09
C ALA A 102 -0.38 7.36 -11.62
N TYR A 103 -1.58 7.23 -12.21
CA TYR A 103 -2.40 8.36 -12.62
C TYR A 103 -2.68 9.32 -11.46
N LEU A 104 -3.07 8.79 -10.28
CA LEU A 104 -3.36 9.61 -9.11
C LEU A 104 -2.14 10.38 -8.58
N GLN A 105 -0.94 9.80 -8.68
CA GLN A 105 0.30 10.50 -8.33
C GLN A 105 0.49 11.74 -9.21
N ASP A 106 0.30 11.60 -10.52
CA ASP A 106 0.38 12.72 -11.46
C ASP A 106 -0.80 13.70 -11.31
N TRP A 107 -2.00 13.21 -11.03
CA TRP A 107 -3.16 14.04 -10.80
C TRP A 107 -2.99 14.95 -9.57
N ILE A 108 -2.32 14.47 -8.50
CA ILE A 108 -1.96 15.32 -7.35
C ILE A 108 -1.13 16.53 -7.82
N ARG A 109 -0.19 16.31 -8.76
CA ARG A 109 0.65 17.38 -9.32
C ARG A 109 -0.20 18.42 -10.04
N VAL A 110 -1.15 17.97 -10.86
CA VAL A 110 -2.07 18.83 -11.62
C VAL A 110 -3.02 19.60 -10.70
N SER A 111 -3.59 18.94 -9.69
CA SER A 111 -4.51 19.57 -8.74
C SER A 111 -3.86 20.66 -7.87
N GLY A 112 -2.52 20.65 -7.76
CA GLY A 112 -1.75 21.59 -6.96
C GLY A 112 -2.06 21.49 -5.46
N ILE A 113 -2.66 20.39 -5.00
CA ILE A 113 -2.96 20.19 -3.58
C ILE A 113 -1.66 19.82 -2.86
N PRO A 114 -1.19 20.61 -1.88
CA PRO A 114 0.09 20.36 -1.25
C PRO A 114 0.05 19.09 -0.39
N PRO A 115 1.01 18.16 -0.54
CA PRO A 115 1.21 17.07 0.41
C PRO A 115 1.38 17.59 1.84
N TYR A 116 0.83 16.87 2.81
CA TYR A 116 0.90 17.26 4.21
C TYR A 116 2.25 16.88 4.82
N ASN A 117 3.02 17.88 5.24
CA ASN A 117 4.27 17.71 5.97
C ASN A 117 4.00 17.65 7.48
N LYS A 118 4.21 16.47 8.08
CA LYS A 118 4.00 16.21 9.52
C LYS A 118 4.87 17.09 10.42
N ASN A 119 6.15 17.27 10.07
CA ASN A 119 7.12 18.02 10.87
C ASN A 119 6.78 19.52 10.90
N LYS A 120 6.44 20.08 9.74
CA LYS A 120 6.09 21.50 9.61
C LYS A 120 4.62 21.80 9.93
N LYS A 121 3.78 20.77 10.09
CA LYS A 121 2.31 20.86 10.24
C LYS A 121 1.66 21.74 9.15
N LYS A 122 2.13 21.61 7.91
CA LYS A 122 1.69 22.39 6.73
C LYS A 122 1.30 21.47 5.57
N GLY A 123 0.50 21.98 4.65
CA GLY A 123 -0.07 21.22 3.53
C GLY A 123 -1.45 20.65 3.86
N GLU A 124 -2.02 19.91 2.93
CA GLU A 124 -3.42 19.46 2.99
C GLU A 124 -3.58 17.95 2.84
N LEU A 125 -3.02 17.34 1.78
CA LEU A 125 -3.29 15.95 1.44
C LEU A 125 -2.36 15.00 2.20
N LYS A 126 -2.92 14.15 3.07
CA LYS A 126 -2.15 13.21 3.92
C LYS A 126 -2.03 11.82 3.30
N TYR A 127 -3.17 11.28 2.84
CA TYR A 127 -3.23 9.94 2.27
C TYR A 127 -4.20 9.88 1.09
N ILE A 128 -3.93 8.95 0.18
CA ILE A 128 -4.91 8.42 -0.75
C ILE A 128 -5.18 6.96 -0.38
N LEU A 129 -6.45 6.63 -0.21
CA LEU A 129 -6.91 5.25 -0.07
C LEU A 129 -7.66 4.86 -1.32
N LEU A 130 -7.20 3.79 -1.97
CA LEU A 130 -7.84 3.21 -3.14
C LEU A 130 -8.27 1.80 -2.80
N THR A 131 -9.55 1.48 -3.00
CA THR A 131 -10.10 0.13 -2.76
C THR A 131 -10.75 -0.36 -4.04
N ARG A 132 -10.40 -1.56 -4.49
CA ARG A 132 -10.93 -2.21 -5.69
C ARG A 132 -11.89 -3.33 -5.29
N SER A 133 -13.05 -3.39 -5.92
CA SER A 133 -13.97 -4.53 -5.80
C SER A 133 -13.36 -5.74 -6.50
N ALA A 134 -13.23 -6.86 -5.78
CA ALA A 134 -12.76 -8.12 -6.39
C ALA A 134 -13.79 -8.70 -7.37
N HIS A 135 -15.08 -8.43 -7.16
CA HIS A 135 -16.17 -8.98 -7.97
C HIS A 135 -16.50 -8.14 -9.21
N HIS A 136 -16.46 -6.81 -9.09
CA HIS A 136 -16.92 -5.91 -10.15
C HIS A 136 -15.79 -5.06 -10.76
N GLY A 137 -14.60 -5.06 -10.17
CA GLY A 137 -13.47 -4.24 -10.63
C GLY A 137 -13.62 -2.73 -10.34
N GLU A 138 -14.73 -2.30 -9.74
CA GLU A 138 -15.00 -0.91 -9.40
C GLU A 138 -14.05 -0.37 -8.31
N PHE A 139 -13.78 0.92 -8.35
CA PHE A 139 -12.88 1.59 -7.41
C PHE A 139 -13.62 2.56 -6.48
N MET A 140 -13.29 2.49 -5.19
CA MET A 140 -13.56 3.55 -4.22
C MET A 140 -12.28 4.32 -3.93
N LEU A 141 -12.26 5.59 -4.31
CA LEU A 141 -11.18 6.53 -4.01
C LEU A 141 -11.54 7.40 -2.81
N ARG A 142 -10.61 7.53 -1.86
CA ARG A 142 -10.76 8.39 -0.67
C ARG A 142 -9.52 9.25 -0.49
N PHE A 143 -9.74 10.56 -0.43
CA PHE A 143 -8.74 11.54 -0.04
C PHE A 143 -8.80 11.77 1.48
N VAL A 144 -7.66 11.63 2.15
CA VAL A 144 -7.54 11.96 3.58
C VAL A 144 -6.80 13.28 3.70
N MET A 145 -7.51 14.30 4.15
CA MET A 145 -7.03 15.68 4.13
C MET A 145 -6.91 16.24 5.55
N ARG A 146 -6.24 17.39 5.68
CA ARG A 146 -6.14 18.14 6.93
C ARG A 146 -7.41 18.93 7.20
N SER A 147 -7.95 19.64 6.22
CA SER A 147 -9.21 20.39 6.31
C SER A 147 -10.12 20.13 5.09
N ARG A 148 -11.27 20.81 5.05
CA ARG A 148 -12.19 20.80 3.90
C ARG A 148 -11.83 21.83 2.83
N ASP A 149 -10.86 22.70 3.06
CA ASP A 149 -10.60 23.88 2.21
C ASP A 149 -10.16 23.51 0.79
N ALA A 150 -9.53 22.35 0.62
CA ALA A 150 -9.08 21.86 -0.67
C ALA A 150 -10.11 20.93 -1.35
N VAL A 151 -11.28 20.66 -0.77
CA VAL A 151 -12.35 19.86 -1.40
C VAL A 151 -12.83 20.52 -2.70
N ALA A 152 -13.08 21.82 -2.67
CA ALA A 152 -13.50 22.56 -3.87
C ALA A 152 -12.44 22.54 -4.98
N ARG A 153 -11.17 22.29 -4.67
CA ARG A 153 -10.12 22.12 -5.70
C ARG A 153 -10.20 20.76 -6.37
N ILE A 154 -10.54 19.73 -5.61
CA ILE A 154 -10.76 18.36 -6.10
C ILE A 154 -11.96 18.34 -7.04
N GLU A 155 -13.08 18.94 -6.62
CA GLU A 155 -14.33 18.97 -7.39
C GLU A 155 -14.24 19.77 -8.70
N LYS A 156 -13.28 20.69 -8.79
CA LYS A 156 -13.02 21.50 -10.00
C LYS A 156 -12.04 20.86 -10.97
N GLN A 157 -11.38 19.75 -10.60
CA GLN A 157 -10.51 19.05 -11.54
C GLN A 157 -11.34 18.30 -12.58
N PRO A 158 -10.89 18.28 -13.84
CA PRO A 158 -11.51 17.46 -14.88
C PRO A 158 -11.36 15.95 -14.61
#